data_AF-A0A0Z8BJL7-F1
#
_entry.id   AF-A0A0Z8BJL7-F1
#
_cell.length_a   1.000
_cell.length_b   1.000
_cell.length_c   1.000
_cell.angle_alpha   90.00
_cell.angle_beta   90.00
_cell.angle_gamma   90.00
#
_symmetry.space_group_name_H-M   'P 1'
#
loop_
_entity.id
_entity.type
_entity.pdbx_description
1 polymer ?
#
loop_
_entity_poly.entity_id
_entity_poly.type
_entity_poly.pdbx_seq_one_letter_code
_entity_poly.pdbx_strand_id
1 'polypeptide(L)'
;MSEELSLFDNLESMAPVPTATVLDFDFEFTPAQITIVGKDLLEQALTGYVEKYKNYTVTAETFEDDAKVRAELNNLQKKVKSAVKEKLADYNKPIDEVKAWVDGLLEPIVKIGKSIDEGVKAFEEQERLKRAKTIEELFQETIASTGKDIDIRLFSKYFDEFSKKTCFMADNVRPNKATVNMVTSLVEEEVAEKEEYESALIKITEAAAKADFGPAPYVRSFEQGASLADILQAIADDKALADRTREEVKRKQQLAKRIEEMTAIAESKGLDPKKYADMLNSGTSALVVHEELVNDARKWQEEQDRMEQEFLAQHGAVCGNAQNRQNSDEIQRENVSEGKYTSEQKNASEDKIELNKRVVKWQGDFRITFPDGETAKLFGGKGGLYEQHGIVVEKLGEWVKIND
;
A
#
# COMPACT_ATOMS: atom_id res chain seq x y z
N MET A 1 -46.81 5.13 -17.36
CA MET A 1 -47.08 6.10 -16.28
C MET A 1 -48.58 6.09 -16.02
N SER A 2 -49.08 5.06 -15.33
CA SER A 2 -50.52 4.73 -15.39
C SER A 2 -51.12 4.26 -14.06
N GLU A 3 -50.33 4.18 -12.99
CA GLU A 3 -50.80 3.72 -11.67
C GLU A 3 -50.99 4.85 -10.65
N GLU A 4 -50.28 5.99 -10.79
CA GLU A 4 -50.33 7.11 -9.82
C GLU A 4 -51.68 7.85 -9.75
N LEU A 5 -52.52 7.76 -10.78
CA LEU A 5 -53.87 8.35 -10.76
C LEU A 5 -54.87 7.53 -9.94
N SER A 6 -54.62 6.23 -9.74
CA SER A 6 -55.60 5.32 -9.15
C SER A 6 -55.89 5.55 -7.65
N LEU A 7 -54.97 6.18 -6.90
CA LEU A 7 -55.12 6.31 -5.45
C LEU A 7 -56.07 7.46 -5.06
N PHE A 8 -56.04 8.57 -5.80
CA PHE A 8 -56.90 9.74 -5.56
C PHE A 8 -58.32 9.50 -6.06
N ASP A 9 -58.49 8.90 -7.25
CA ASP A 9 -59.81 8.55 -7.79
C ASP A 9 -60.57 7.58 -6.85
N ASN A 10 -59.87 6.66 -6.21
CA ASN A 10 -60.47 5.77 -5.20
C ASN A 10 -60.94 6.55 -3.97
N LEU A 11 -60.24 7.61 -3.56
CA LEU A 11 -60.58 8.41 -2.37
C LEU A 11 -61.86 9.21 -2.55
N GLU A 12 -62.11 9.77 -3.74
CA GLU A 12 -63.37 10.45 -4.09
C GLU A 12 -64.57 9.49 -4.17
N SER A 13 -64.33 8.20 -4.43
CA SER A 13 -65.38 7.17 -4.48
C SER A 13 -65.84 6.67 -3.11
N MET A 14 -65.08 6.94 -2.04
CA MET A 14 -65.43 6.51 -0.69
C MET A 14 -66.51 7.42 -0.09
N ALA A 15 -67.46 6.83 0.64
CA ALA A 15 -68.47 7.61 1.36
C ALA A 15 -67.79 8.59 2.34
N PRO A 16 -68.25 9.86 2.43
CA PRO A 16 -67.58 10.88 3.20
C PRO A 16 -67.51 10.50 4.68
N VAL A 17 -66.28 10.35 5.18
CA VAL A 17 -66.01 10.11 6.60
C VAL A 17 -66.45 11.35 7.39
N PRO A 18 -67.18 11.22 8.50
CA PRO A 18 -67.51 12.37 9.34
C PRO A 18 -66.22 13.06 9.82
N THR A 19 -66.10 14.36 9.55
CA THR A 19 -64.96 15.18 9.96
C THR A 19 -64.78 15.11 11.49
N ALA A 20 -63.53 15.19 11.98
CA ALA A 20 -63.22 15.11 13.41
C ALA A 20 -64.02 16.10 14.30
N THR A 21 -64.52 17.20 13.73
CA THR A 21 -65.44 18.17 14.34
C THR A 21 -66.84 17.64 14.66
N VAL A 22 -67.20 16.41 14.27
CA VAL A 22 -68.51 15.77 14.52
C VAL A 22 -68.45 14.76 15.69
N LEU A 23 -67.27 14.51 16.25
CA LEU A 23 -67.08 13.60 17.40
C LEU A 23 -67.39 14.32 18.73
N ASP A 24 -68.66 14.65 18.95
CA ASP A 24 -69.17 15.16 20.23
C ASP A 24 -69.61 13.97 21.11
N PHE A 25 -68.83 13.68 22.15
CA PHE A 25 -69.14 12.67 23.16
C PHE A 25 -68.60 13.08 24.53
N ASP A 26 -69.38 12.82 25.57
CA ASP A 26 -69.06 13.20 26.95
C ASP A 26 -69.15 11.98 27.89
N PHE A 27 -68.52 12.05 29.05
CA PHE A 27 -68.50 11.00 30.07
C PHE A 27 -69.18 11.47 31.36
N GLU A 28 -70.37 10.94 31.65
CA GLU A 28 -71.02 11.14 32.95
C GLU A 28 -70.31 10.34 34.06
N PHE A 29 -69.28 10.93 34.67
CA PHE A 29 -68.62 10.36 35.85
C PHE A 29 -69.30 10.81 37.14
N THR A 30 -69.96 9.89 37.83
CA THR A 30 -70.46 10.12 39.19
C THR A 30 -69.40 9.68 40.22
N PRO A 31 -68.71 10.60 40.91
CA PRO A 31 -67.70 10.22 41.90
C PRO A 31 -68.36 9.52 43.09
N ALA A 32 -68.04 8.23 43.28
CA ALA A 32 -68.48 7.48 44.45
C ALA A 32 -67.89 8.12 45.74
N GLN A 33 -68.76 8.45 46.70
CA GLN A 33 -68.32 9.01 47.99
C GLN A 33 -67.63 7.91 48.82
N ILE A 34 -66.29 7.89 48.81
CA ILE A 34 -65.49 6.90 49.52
C ILE A 34 -65.54 7.17 51.04
N THR A 35 -66.40 6.44 51.75
CA THR A 35 -66.41 6.40 53.21
C THR A 35 -65.54 5.24 53.69
N ILE A 36 -64.44 5.54 54.40
CA ILE A 36 -63.57 4.51 54.97
C ILE A 36 -64.23 3.93 56.22
N VAL A 37 -64.94 2.81 56.06
CA VAL A 37 -65.54 2.07 57.17
C VAL A 37 -64.43 1.59 58.11
N GLY A 38 -64.53 1.93 59.40
CA GLY A 38 -63.51 1.58 60.40
C GLY A 38 -62.27 2.47 60.41
N LYS A 39 -62.30 3.65 59.75
CA LYS A 39 -61.20 4.64 59.78
C LYS A 39 -60.72 4.92 61.20
N ASP A 40 -61.62 5.28 62.10
CA ASP A 40 -61.29 5.67 63.47
C ASP A 40 -60.64 4.51 64.24
N LEU A 41 -61.07 3.26 63.97
CA LEU A 41 -60.51 2.05 64.55
C LEU A 41 -59.08 1.78 64.03
N LEU A 42 -58.83 2.01 62.74
CA LEU A 42 -57.50 1.90 62.14
C LEU A 42 -56.55 2.99 62.66
N GLU A 43 -57.01 4.23 62.76
CA GLU A 43 -56.25 5.35 63.31
C GLU A 43 -55.95 5.13 64.81
N GLN A 44 -56.92 4.64 65.59
CA GLN A 44 -56.73 4.27 66.99
C GLN A 44 -55.76 3.10 67.16
N ALA A 45 -55.86 2.06 66.32
CA ALA A 45 -54.93 0.93 66.33
C ALA A 45 -53.50 1.38 66.00
N LEU A 46 -53.31 2.17 64.93
CA LEU A 46 -52.00 2.70 64.56
C LEU A 46 -51.43 3.62 65.66
N THR A 47 -52.25 4.45 66.30
CA THR A 47 -51.86 5.27 67.45
C THR A 47 -51.41 4.39 68.63
N GLY A 48 -52.12 3.28 68.88
CA GLY A 48 -51.71 2.28 69.89
C GLY A 48 -50.38 1.61 69.58
N TYR A 49 -50.09 1.29 68.31
CA TYR A 49 -48.77 0.80 67.89
C TYR A 49 -47.67 1.86 68.07
N VAL A 50 -47.97 3.13 67.78
CA VAL A 50 -47.02 4.24 67.98
C VAL A 50 -46.71 4.44 69.47
N GLU A 51 -47.71 4.52 70.35
CA GLU A 51 -47.47 4.66 71.80
C GLU A 51 -46.77 3.43 72.40
N LYS A 52 -47.13 2.20 71.98
CA LYS A 52 -46.49 0.97 72.47
C LYS A 52 -44.98 0.94 72.23
N TYR A 53 -44.51 1.46 71.10
CA TYR A 53 -43.10 1.44 70.71
C TYR A 53 -42.38 2.80 70.81
N LYS A 54 -43.05 3.83 71.36
CA LYS A 54 -42.56 5.22 71.47
C LYS A 54 -41.25 5.39 72.24
N ASN A 55 -41.05 4.56 73.26
CA ASN A 55 -39.86 4.56 74.12
C ASN A 55 -38.99 3.30 73.89
N TYR A 56 -39.14 2.63 72.74
CA TYR A 56 -38.43 1.39 72.44
C TYR A 56 -36.95 1.67 72.12
N THR A 57 -36.03 1.05 72.86
CA THR A 57 -34.58 1.22 72.70
C THR A 57 -33.91 -0.12 72.37
N VAL A 58 -33.25 -0.15 71.22
CA VAL A 58 -32.47 -1.31 70.73
C VAL A 58 -31.20 -1.47 71.57
N THR A 59 -30.90 -2.68 72.02
CA THR A 59 -29.69 -3.00 72.80
C THR A 59 -28.94 -4.18 72.18
N ALA A 60 -27.66 -4.34 72.53
CA ALA A 60 -26.82 -5.41 71.95
C ALA A 60 -27.31 -6.83 72.28
N GLU A 61 -28.00 -7.00 73.42
CA GLU A 61 -28.52 -8.29 73.89
C GLU A 61 -29.89 -8.63 73.28
N THR A 62 -30.67 -7.62 72.87
CA THR A 62 -32.02 -7.78 72.31
C THR A 62 -32.06 -7.86 70.77
N PHE A 63 -30.91 -7.78 70.10
CA PHE A 63 -30.79 -7.56 68.66
C PHE A 63 -31.59 -8.53 67.77
N GLU A 64 -31.68 -9.82 68.13
CA GLU A 64 -32.49 -10.79 67.38
C GLU A 64 -34.00 -10.55 67.51
N ASP A 65 -34.47 -10.09 68.67
CA ASP A 65 -35.88 -9.77 68.91
C ASP A 65 -36.23 -8.37 68.37
N ASP A 66 -35.29 -7.42 68.43
CA ASP A 66 -35.39 -6.11 67.77
C ASP A 66 -35.60 -6.27 66.25
N ALA A 67 -34.93 -7.24 65.63
CA ALA A 67 -35.14 -7.59 64.23
C ALA A 67 -36.56 -8.13 63.95
N LYS A 68 -37.14 -8.91 64.88
CA LYS A 68 -38.53 -9.42 64.79
C LYS A 68 -39.54 -8.28 64.94
N VAL A 69 -39.39 -7.40 65.92
CA VAL A 69 -40.25 -6.21 66.12
C VAL A 69 -40.20 -5.29 64.89
N ARG A 70 -39.01 -5.06 64.32
CA ARG A 70 -38.86 -4.30 63.06
C ARG A 70 -39.56 -5.00 61.89
N ALA A 71 -39.48 -6.33 61.80
CA ALA A 71 -40.18 -7.09 60.76
C ALA A 71 -41.71 -7.01 60.90
N GLU A 72 -42.24 -7.07 62.13
CA GLU A 72 -43.67 -6.90 62.42
C GLU A 72 -44.19 -5.51 62.00
N LEU A 73 -43.50 -4.44 62.40
CA LEU A 73 -43.87 -3.07 62.03
C LEU A 73 -43.81 -2.84 60.51
N ASN A 74 -42.77 -3.35 59.85
CA ASN A 74 -42.68 -3.32 58.38
C ASN A 74 -43.81 -4.11 57.71
N ASN A 75 -44.20 -5.26 58.26
CA ASN A 75 -45.29 -6.08 57.75
C ASN A 75 -46.65 -5.41 57.96
N LEU A 76 -46.88 -4.74 59.09
CA LEU A 76 -48.06 -3.91 59.33
C LEU A 76 -48.16 -2.77 58.31
N GLN A 77 -47.07 -2.01 58.13
CA GLN A 77 -47.01 -0.91 57.16
C GLN A 77 -47.27 -1.41 55.73
N LYS A 78 -46.68 -2.54 55.34
CA LYS A 78 -46.92 -3.19 54.05
C LYS A 78 -48.38 -3.61 53.90
N LYS A 79 -48.98 -4.29 54.90
CA LYS A 79 -50.38 -4.74 54.85
C LYS A 79 -51.35 -3.57 54.67
N VAL A 80 -51.19 -2.48 55.43
CA VAL A 80 -52.04 -1.28 55.31
C VAL A 80 -51.88 -0.64 53.93
N LYS A 81 -50.64 -0.44 53.45
CA LYS A 81 -50.38 0.12 52.11
C LYS A 81 -50.94 -0.77 50.99
N SER A 82 -50.78 -2.08 51.08
CA SER A 82 -51.30 -3.04 50.10
C SER A 82 -52.84 -3.07 50.09
N ALA A 83 -53.49 -3.11 51.24
CA ALA A 83 -54.95 -3.13 51.32
C ALA A 83 -55.58 -1.83 50.76
N VAL A 84 -54.99 -0.67 51.06
CA VAL A 84 -55.41 0.61 50.46
C VAL A 84 -55.17 0.60 48.95
N LYS A 85 -54.02 0.12 48.48
CA LYS A 85 -53.71 0.03 47.04
C LYS A 85 -54.66 -0.91 46.30
N GLU A 86 -54.99 -2.06 46.88
CA GLU A 86 -55.90 -3.06 46.32
C GLU A 86 -57.32 -2.48 46.17
N LYS A 87 -57.87 -1.87 47.24
CA LYS A 87 -59.17 -1.22 47.17
C LYS A 87 -59.19 -0.02 46.21
N LEU A 88 -58.09 0.73 46.10
CA LEU A 88 -57.98 1.82 45.13
C LEU A 88 -57.87 1.31 43.68
N ALA A 89 -57.29 0.12 43.46
CA ALA A 89 -57.29 -0.53 42.15
C ALA A 89 -58.71 -0.95 41.74
N ASP A 90 -59.52 -1.47 42.67
CA ASP A 90 -60.94 -1.77 42.43
C ASP A 90 -61.71 -0.50 41.97
N TYR A 91 -61.45 0.66 42.59
CA TYR A 91 -62.09 1.94 42.21
C TYR A 91 -61.56 2.53 40.89
N ASN A 92 -60.30 2.28 40.53
CA ASN A 92 -59.73 2.72 39.25
C ASN A 92 -60.13 1.82 38.07
N LYS A 93 -60.59 0.60 38.33
CA LYS A 93 -60.94 -0.40 37.30
C LYS A 93 -61.90 0.13 36.22
N PRO A 94 -62.98 0.87 36.51
CA PRO A 94 -63.84 1.44 35.45
C PRO A 94 -63.11 2.49 34.59
N ILE A 95 -62.17 3.25 35.17
CA ILE A 95 -61.36 4.23 34.44
C ILE A 95 -60.40 3.52 33.49
N ASP A 96 -59.77 2.43 33.95
CA ASP A 96 -58.84 1.64 33.13
C ASP A 96 -59.58 0.80 32.07
N GLU A 97 -60.81 0.36 32.32
CA GLU A 97 -61.70 -0.25 31.32
C GLU A 97 -62.09 0.76 30.22
N VAL A 98 -62.43 2.01 30.57
CA VAL A 98 -62.69 3.07 29.58
C VAL A 98 -61.45 3.40 28.75
N LYS A 99 -60.26 3.48 29.36
CA LYS A 99 -59.00 3.65 28.60
C LYS A 99 -58.79 2.50 27.61
N ALA A 100 -58.87 1.25 28.07
CA ALA A 100 -58.66 0.08 27.23
C ALA A 100 -59.67 0.00 26.08
N TRP A 101 -60.91 0.46 26.29
CA TRP A 101 -61.91 0.61 25.23
C TRP A 101 -61.53 1.70 24.21
N VAL A 102 -61.11 2.89 24.66
CA VAL A 102 -60.64 3.96 23.75
C VAL A 102 -59.39 3.51 22.98
N ASP A 103 -58.42 2.90 23.65
CA ASP A 103 -57.19 2.38 23.02
C ASP A 103 -57.54 1.31 21.95
N GLY A 104 -58.48 0.41 22.25
CA GLY A 104 -58.98 -0.59 21.29
C GLY A 104 -59.77 0.00 20.11
N LEU A 105 -60.46 1.13 20.29
CA LEU A 105 -61.08 1.87 19.18
C LEU A 105 -60.04 2.59 18.30
N LEU A 106 -58.93 3.04 18.89
CA LEU A 106 -57.85 3.73 18.18
C LEU A 106 -56.85 2.76 17.53
N GLU A 107 -56.71 1.52 18.00
CA GLU A 107 -55.77 0.52 17.47
C GLU A 107 -55.86 0.34 15.93
N PRO A 108 -57.03 0.23 15.29
CA PRO A 108 -57.13 0.13 13.83
C PRO A 108 -56.60 1.39 13.12
N ILE A 109 -56.85 2.58 13.68
CA ILE A 109 -56.40 3.86 13.12
C ILE A 109 -54.88 3.99 13.24
N VAL A 110 -54.31 3.63 14.41
CA VAL A 110 -52.86 3.59 14.64
C VAL A 110 -52.17 2.62 13.68
N LYS A 111 -52.78 1.45 13.45
CA LYS A 111 -52.27 0.44 12.51
C LYS A 111 -52.30 0.94 11.06
N ILE A 112 -53.38 1.61 10.64
CA ILE A 112 -53.47 2.24 9.31
C ILE A 112 -52.42 3.35 9.17
N GLY A 113 -52.29 4.24 10.17
CA GLY A 113 -51.28 5.29 10.19
C GLY A 113 -49.86 4.75 10.02
N LYS A 114 -49.50 3.70 10.78
CA LYS A 114 -48.20 3.02 10.64
C LYS A 114 -47.98 2.42 9.25
N SER A 115 -49.01 1.83 8.64
CA SER A 115 -48.93 1.30 7.28
C SER A 115 -48.75 2.41 6.23
N ILE A 116 -49.36 3.57 6.44
CA ILE A 116 -49.18 4.75 5.58
C ILE A 116 -47.76 5.31 5.74
N ASP A 117 -47.26 5.45 6.98
CA ASP A 117 -45.88 5.90 7.25
C ASP A 117 -44.83 4.99 6.60
N GLU A 118 -45.04 3.67 6.64
CA GLU A 118 -44.18 2.67 5.99
C GLU A 118 -44.22 2.82 4.45
N GLY A 119 -45.41 3.02 3.88
CA GLY A 119 -45.59 3.28 2.44
C GLY A 119 -44.95 4.59 1.97
N VAL A 120 -45.14 5.68 2.73
CA VAL A 120 -44.53 6.99 2.45
C VAL A 120 -43.01 6.89 2.48
N LYS A 121 -42.42 6.27 3.50
CA LYS A 121 -40.96 6.05 3.59
C LYS A 121 -40.42 5.22 2.43
N ALA A 122 -41.13 4.17 2.03
CA ALA A 122 -40.75 3.35 0.88
C ALA A 122 -40.78 4.15 -0.43
N PHE A 123 -41.79 5.01 -0.63
CA PHE A 123 -41.88 5.88 -1.79
C PHE A 123 -40.79 6.96 -1.80
N GLU A 124 -40.54 7.64 -0.67
CA GLU A 124 -39.47 8.64 -0.57
C GLU A 124 -38.08 8.05 -0.85
N GLU A 125 -37.85 6.80 -0.43
CA GLU A 125 -36.62 6.05 -0.73
C GLU A 125 -36.53 5.67 -2.21
N GLN A 126 -37.62 5.21 -2.85
CA GLN A 126 -37.63 4.97 -4.29
C GLN A 126 -37.35 6.25 -5.08
N GLU A 127 -37.93 7.38 -4.68
CA GLU A 127 -37.63 8.70 -5.28
C GLU A 127 -36.18 9.14 -5.03
N ARG A 128 -35.56 8.76 -3.89
CA ARG A 128 -34.12 9.00 -3.64
C ARG A 128 -33.26 8.16 -4.58
N LEU A 129 -33.57 6.89 -4.74
CA LEU A 129 -32.84 5.98 -5.64
C LEU A 129 -32.96 6.39 -7.10
N LYS A 130 -34.14 6.83 -7.57
CA LYS A 130 -34.29 7.42 -8.92
C LYS A 130 -33.38 8.63 -9.11
N ARG A 131 -33.38 9.57 -8.16
CA ARG A 131 -32.51 10.76 -8.17
C ARG A 131 -31.03 10.40 -8.16
N ALA A 132 -30.60 9.46 -7.31
CA ALA A 132 -29.22 8.98 -7.29
C ALA A 132 -28.80 8.38 -8.64
N LYS A 133 -29.68 7.61 -9.30
CA LYS A 133 -29.45 7.09 -10.65
C LYS A 133 -29.35 8.19 -11.71
N THR A 134 -30.16 9.25 -11.63
CA THR A 134 -30.02 10.40 -12.54
C THR A 134 -28.71 11.16 -12.33
N ILE A 135 -28.18 11.21 -11.10
CA ILE A 135 -26.83 11.73 -10.85
C ILE A 135 -25.75 10.81 -11.42
N GLU A 136 -25.88 9.49 -11.26
CA GLU A 136 -24.98 8.50 -11.87
C GLU A 136 -24.95 8.64 -13.41
N GLU A 137 -26.12 8.76 -14.05
CA GLU A 137 -26.26 9.01 -15.50
C GLU A 137 -25.62 10.35 -15.92
N LEU A 138 -25.75 11.41 -15.12
CA LEU A 138 -25.08 12.70 -15.35
C LEU A 138 -23.55 12.59 -15.25
N PHE A 139 -23.02 11.83 -14.28
CA PHE A 139 -21.58 11.54 -14.23
C PHE A 139 -21.13 10.73 -15.45
N GLN A 140 -21.90 9.74 -15.89
CA GLN A 140 -21.60 8.95 -17.11
C GLN A 140 -21.55 9.83 -18.36
N GLU A 141 -22.54 10.70 -18.57
CA GLU A 141 -22.58 11.63 -19.70
C GLU A 141 -21.40 12.62 -19.66
N THR A 142 -21.10 13.16 -18.47
CA THR A 142 -19.98 14.09 -18.27
C THR A 142 -18.64 13.41 -18.57
N ILE A 143 -18.39 12.22 -18.01
CA ILE A 143 -17.17 11.43 -18.28
C ILE A 143 -17.06 11.12 -19.78
N ALA A 144 -18.12 10.61 -20.40
CA ALA A 144 -18.13 10.30 -21.83
C ALA A 144 -17.83 11.53 -22.71
N SER A 145 -18.27 12.72 -22.30
CA SER A 145 -17.99 13.97 -23.02
C SER A 145 -16.51 14.38 -23.01
N THR A 146 -15.73 13.94 -22.01
CA THR A 146 -14.28 14.22 -21.94
C THR A 146 -13.47 13.36 -22.92
N GLY A 147 -14.03 12.22 -23.38
CA GLY A 147 -13.30 11.24 -24.18
C GLY A 147 -12.18 10.49 -23.43
N LYS A 148 -12.11 10.63 -22.09
CA LYS A 148 -11.14 9.96 -21.22
C LYS A 148 -11.76 8.73 -20.55
N ASP A 149 -10.93 7.73 -20.32
CA ASP A 149 -11.29 6.54 -19.54
C ASP A 149 -11.16 6.84 -18.03
N ILE A 150 -12.26 7.26 -17.39
CA ILE A 150 -12.34 7.55 -15.95
C ILE A 150 -13.32 6.54 -15.31
N ASP A 151 -12.90 5.85 -14.25
CA ASP A 151 -13.79 4.91 -13.54
C ASP A 151 -14.86 5.68 -12.76
N ILE A 152 -16.11 5.53 -13.19
CA ILE A 152 -17.31 6.04 -12.53
C ILE A 152 -17.34 5.78 -11.01
N ARG A 153 -16.73 4.69 -10.52
CA ARG A 153 -16.71 4.31 -9.10
C ARG A 153 -16.00 5.33 -8.21
N LEU A 154 -15.09 6.14 -8.76
CA LEU A 154 -14.43 7.26 -8.05
C LEU A 154 -15.47 8.26 -7.52
N PHE A 155 -16.58 8.43 -8.25
CA PHE A 155 -17.67 9.35 -7.91
C PHE A 155 -18.79 8.72 -7.07
N SER A 156 -18.71 7.44 -6.72
CA SER A 156 -19.78 6.70 -6.02
C SER A 156 -20.29 7.36 -4.74
N LYS A 157 -19.40 8.04 -3.99
CA LYS A 157 -19.75 8.82 -2.80
C LYS A 157 -20.71 10.00 -3.09
N TYR A 158 -20.64 10.58 -4.29
CA TYR A 158 -21.42 11.75 -4.68
C TYR A 158 -22.84 11.40 -5.17
N PHE A 159 -23.12 10.15 -5.57
CA PHE A 159 -24.42 9.76 -6.11
C PHE A 159 -25.54 9.92 -5.07
N ASP A 160 -25.29 9.53 -3.82
CA ASP A 160 -26.23 9.78 -2.73
C ASP A 160 -26.12 11.23 -2.21
N GLU A 161 -24.92 11.82 -2.19
CA GLU A 161 -24.74 13.19 -1.71
C GLU A 161 -25.56 14.22 -2.52
N PHE A 162 -25.58 14.06 -3.84
CA PHE A 162 -26.36 14.88 -4.76
C PHE A 162 -27.77 14.33 -5.04
N SER A 163 -28.20 13.22 -4.41
CA SER A 163 -29.57 12.72 -4.53
C SER A 163 -30.62 13.62 -3.85
N LYS A 164 -30.19 14.56 -2.99
CA LYS A 164 -31.03 15.44 -2.18
C LYS A 164 -31.95 16.33 -3.05
N LYS A 165 -33.20 16.57 -2.62
CA LYS A 165 -34.18 17.40 -3.36
C LYS A 165 -33.62 18.79 -3.74
N THR A 166 -32.74 19.36 -2.91
CA THR A 166 -32.03 20.63 -3.15
C THR A 166 -31.07 20.65 -4.34
N CYS A 167 -30.63 19.48 -4.82
CA CYS A 167 -29.72 19.33 -5.96
C CYS A 167 -30.47 19.23 -7.30
N PHE A 168 -31.80 19.21 -7.26
CA PHE A 168 -32.68 19.13 -8.42
C PHE A 168 -33.41 20.46 -8.64
N MET A 169 -34.04 20.58 -9.80
CA MET A 169 -35.03 21.62 -10.10
C MET A 169 -36.32 21.36 -9.31
N ALA A 170 -37.30 22.28 -9.40
CA ALA A 170 -38.59 22.13 -8.73
C ALA A 170 -39.39 20.88 -9.17
N ASP A 171 -39.04 20.26 -10.29
CA ASP A 171 -39.60 18.99 -10.76
C ASP A 171 -39.05 17.75 -10.00
N ASN A 172 -38.01 17.90 -9.19
CA ASN A 172 -37.26 16.82 -8.51
C ASN A 172 -36.67 15.73 -9.44
N VAL A 173 -36.67 15.95 -10.76
CA VAL A 173 -36.21 15.00 -11.78
C VAL A 173 -34.96 15.48 -12.47
N ARG A 174 -34.84 16.78 -12.77
CA ARG A 174 -33.69 17.35 -13.48
C ARG A 174 -32.66 17.92 -12.49
N PRO A 175 -31.37 17.52 -12.56
CA PRO A 175 -30.32 18.17 -11.77
C PRO A 175 -30.29 19.68 -12.02
N ASN A 176 -30.08 20.47 -10.96
CA ASN A 176 -30.00 21.92 -11.11
C ASN A 176 -28.61 22.35 -11.64
N LYS A 177 -28.50 23.60 -12.11
CA LYS A 177 -27.26 24.12 -12.71
C LYS A 177 -26.05 24.07 -11.76
N ALA A 178 -26.25 24.26 -10.45
CA ALA A 178 -25.14 24.18 -9.49
C ALA A 178 -24.64 22.74 -9.35
N THR A 179 -25.54 21.76 -9.30
CA THR A 179 -25.20 20.33 -9.30
C THR A 179 -24.51 19.90 -10.60
N VAL A 180 -25.00 20.33 -11.76
CA VAL A 180 -24.35 20.05 -13.06
C VAL A 180 -22.92 20.61 -13.07
N ASN A 181 -22.75 21.89 -12.72
CA ASN A 181 -21.41 22.51 -12.64
C ASN A 181 -20.48 21.76 -11.67
N MET A 182 -20.99 21.32 -10.50
CA MET A 182 -20.19 20.58 -9.51
C MET A 182 -19.75 19.21 -10.04
N VAL A 183 -20.65 18.49 -10.73
CA VAL A 183 -20.33 17.23 -11.40
C VAL A 183 -19.28 17.44 -12.50
N THR A 184 -19.41 18.50 -13.32
CA THR A 184 -18.40 18.86 -14.31
C THR A 184 -17.04 19.12 -13.68
N SER A 185 -16.94 19.97 -12.65
CA SER A 185 -15.65 20.27 -12.01
C SER A 185 -15.01 19.06 -11.33
N LEU A 186 -15.80 18.15 -10.74
CA LEU A 186 -15.29 16.90 -10.17
C LEU A 186 -14.72 15.95 -11.25
N VAL A 187 -15.35 15.90 -12.43
CA VAL A 187 -14.83 15.11 -13.55
C VAL A 187 -13.60 15.77 -14.18
N GLU A 188 -13.57 17.10 -14.28
CA GLU A 188 -12.41 17.87 -14.74
C GLU A 188 -11.18 17.68 -13.82
N GLU A 189 -11.38 17.62 -12.50
CA GLU A 189 -10.33 17.36 -11.50
C GLU A 189 -9.68 15.98 -11.70
N GLU A 190 -10.48 14.91 -11.77
CA GLU A 190 -9.99 13.53 -11.98
C GLU A 190 -9.35 13.35 -13.39
N VAL A 191 -9.83 14.07 -14.40
CA VAL A 191 -9.18 14.12 -15.73
C VAL A 191 -7.83 14.81 -15.65
N ALA A 192 -7.71 15.93 -14.93
CA ALA A 192 -6.46 16.65 -14.77
C ALA A 192 -5.42 15.80 -14.02
N GLU A 193 -5.80 15.13 -12.92
CA GLU A 193 -4.90 14.22 -12.20
C GLU A 193 -4.39 13.09 -13.11
N LYS A 194 -5.26 12.50 -13.93
CA LYS A 194 -4.87 11.46 -14.89
C LYS A 194 -3.92 11.98 -15.98
N GLU A 195 -4.18 13.17 -16.53
CA GLU A 195 -3.29 13.80 -17.52
C GLU A 195 -1.93 14.18 -16.93
N GLU A 196 -1.88 14.67 -15.69
CA GLU A 196 -0.63 14.95 -14.99
C GLU A 196 0.17 13.67 -14.74
N TYR A 197 -0.49 12.58 -14.34
CA TYR A 197 0.12 11.26 -14.16
C TYR A 197 0.70 10.70 -15.48
N GLU A 198 -0.10 10.71 -16.56
CA GLU A 198 0.36 10.30 -17.90
C GLU A 198 1.52 11.19 -18.39
N SER A 199 1.45 12.50 -18.16
CA SER A 199 2.54 13.44 -18.48
C SER A 199 3.82 13.16 -17.69
N ALA A 200 3.71 12.80 -16.41
CA ALA A 200 4.84 12.42 -15.57
C ALA A 200 5.50 11.12 -16.08
N LEU A 201 4.72 10.09 -16.42
CA LEU A 201 5.23 8.85 -17.01
C LEU A 201 5.99 9.08 -18.32
N ILE A 202 5.48 9.96 -19.19
CA ILE A 202 6.17 10.36 -20.43
C ILE A 202 7.50 11.05 -20.11
N LYS A 203 7.51 12.03 -19.18
CA LYS A 203 8.72 12.74 -18.77
C LYS A 203 9.79 11.81 -18.17
N ILE A 204 9.39 10.86 -17.32
CA ILE A 204 10.27 9.83 -16.76
C ILE A 204 10.85 8.95 -17.88
N THR A 205 9.99 8.51 -18.81
CA THR A 205 10.39 7.66 -19.93
C THR A 205 11.39 8.34 -20.86
N GLU A 206 11.12 9.61 -21.21
CA GLU A 206 12.04 10.43 -21.99
C GLU A 206 13.38 10.68 -21.27
N ALA A 207 13.33 10.97 -19.97
CA ALA A 207 14.54 11.25 -19.18
C ALA A 207 15.43 10.00 -19.08
N ALA A 208 14.85 8.83 -18.78
CA ALA A 208 15.56 7.56 -18.74
C ALA A 208 16.17 7.23 -20.11
N ALA A 209 15.41 7.39 -21.20
CA ALA A 209 15.92 7.19 -22.56
C ALA A 209 17.07 8.15 -22.92
N LYS A 210 16.98 9.43 -22.55
CA LYS A 210 18.07 10.43 -22.69
C LYS A 210 19.30 10.12 -21.83
N ALA A 211 19.18 9.19 -20.88
CA ALA A 211 20.25 8.71 -20.01
C ALA A 211 20.81 7.32 -20.39
N ASP A 212 20.40 6.77 -21.53
CA ASP A 212 20.71 5.39 -21.97
C ASP A 212 20.13 4.29 -21.03
N PHE A 213 19.10 4.59 -20.24
CA PHE A 213 18.47 3.65 -19.31
C PHE A 213 17.07 3.22 -19.73
N GLY A 214 16.66 2.03 -19.28
CA GLY A 214 15.26 1.60 -19.35
C GLY A 214 14.40 2.33 -18.31
N PRO A 215 13.14 2.67 -18.63
CA PRO A 215 12.28 3.47 -17.75
C PRO A 215 11.68 2.69 -16.58
N ALA A 216 11.58 1.36 -16.68
CA ALA A 216 10.87 0.50 -15.74
C ALA A 216 11.21 0.67 -14.23
N PRO A 217 12.48 0.77 -13.79
CA PRO A 217 12.77 0.98 -12.36
C PRO A 217 12.29 2.35 -11.87
N TYR A 218 12.38 3.38 -12.71
CA TYR A 218 11.99 4.76 -12.38
C TYR A 218 10.46 4.92 -12.36
N VAL A 219 9.77 4.33 -13.33
CA VAL A 219 8.30 4.27 -13.37
C VAL A 219 7.74 3.56 -12.13
N ARG A 220 8.31 2.40 -11.75
CA ARG A 220 7.90 1.69 -10.53
C ARG A 220 8.07 2.53 -9.27
N SER A 221 9.15 3.29 -9.17
CA SER A 221 9.39 4.17 -8.02
C SER A 221 8.39 5.34 -7.97
N PHE A 222 7.98 5.86 -9.14
CA PHE A 222 6.90 6.84 -9.25
C PHE A 222 5.53 6.26 -8.85
N GLU A 223 5.20 5.04 -9.32
CA GLU A 223 4.01 4.28 -8.91
C GLU A 223 3.96 4.00 -7.39
N GLN A 224 5.13 3.93 -6.74
CA GLN A 224 5.27 3.78 -5.29
C GLN A 224 5.16 5.11 -4.51
N GLY A 225 4.88 6.23 -5.19
CA GLY A 225 4.65 7.54 -4.59
C GLY A 225 5.88 8.45 -4.48
N ALA A 226 7.00 8.12 -5.13
CA ALA A 226 8.12 9.06 -5.26
C ALA A 226 7.73 10.24 -6.16
N SER A 227 8.21 11.45 -5.86
CA SER A 227 7.86 12.62 -6.68
C SER A 227 8.55 12.57 -8.04
N LEU A 228 7.93 13.18 -9.06
CA LEU A 228 8.53 13.31 -10.39
C LEU A 228 9.92 13.99 -10.33
N ALA A 229 10.12 14.94 -9.42
CA ALA A 229 11.41 15.62 -9.24
C ALA A 229 12.49 14.67 -8.73
N ASP A 230 12.18 13.85 -7.72
CA ASP A 230 13.13 12.88 -7.15
C ASP A 230 13.51 11.81 -8.18
N ILE A 231 12.55 11.35 -9.00
CA ILE A 231 12.80 10.39 -10.07
C ILE A 231 13.70 10.97 -11.18
N LEU A 232 13.45 12.22 -11.59
CA LEU A 232 14.30 12.88 -12.59
C LEU A 232 15.72 13.13 -12.06
N GLN A 233 15.87 13.39 -10.76
CA GLN A 233 17.17 13.51 -10.10
C GLN A 233 17.90 12.17 -10.04
N ALA A 234 17.21 11.08 -9.65
CA ALA A 234 17.79 9.74 -9.62
C ALA A 234 18.33 9.31 -10.99
N ILE A 235 17.57 9.55 -12.07
CA ILE A 235 18.03 9.30 -13.46
C ILE A 235 19.31 10.08 -13.79
N ALA A 236 19.42 11.33 -13.35
CA ALA A 236 20.59 12.17 -13.58
C ALA A 236 21.83 11.68 -12.79
N ASP A 237 21.63 11.25 -11.54
CA ASP A 237 22.70 10.73 -10.69
C ASP A 237 23.21 9.37 -11.17
N ASP A 238 22.31 8.46 -11.55
CA ASP A 238 22.66 7.18 -12.18
C ASP A 238 23.43 7.39 -13.49
N LYS A 239 23.06 8.40 -14.29
CA LYS A 239 23.80 8.76 -15.52
C LYS A 239 25.21 9.23 -15.19
N ALA A 240 25.35 10.14 -14.22
CA ALA A 240 26.65 10.64 -13.80
C ALA A 240 27.56 9.52 -13.27
N LEU A 241 27.01 8.52 -12.57
CA LEU A 241 27.73 7.34 -12.11
C LEU A 241 28.14 6.42 -13.28
N ALA A 242 27.24 6.18 -14.23
CA ALA A 242 27.51 5.37 -15.41
C ALA A 242 28.60 6.00 -16.30
N ASP A 243 28.54 7.31 -16.54
CA ASP A 243 29.52 8.01 -17.37
C ASP A 243 30.90 8.08 -16.69
N ARG A 244 30.99 8.33 -15.37
CA ARG A 244 32.25 8.20 -14.60
C ARG A 244 32.85 6.80 -14.74
N THR A 245 32.03 5.77 -14.61
CA THR A 245 32.46 4.36 -14.73
C THR A 245 32.94 4.05 -16.16
N ARG A 246 32.23 4.51 -17.19
CA ARG A 246 32.62 4.41 -18.60
C ARG A 246 33.96 5.13 -18.86
N GLU A 247 34.18 6.31 -18.27
CA GLU A 247 35.45 7.03 -18.37
C GLU A 247 36.60 6.29 -17.67
N GLU A 248 36.40 5.78 -16.45
CA GLU A 248 37.41 5.00 -15.75
C GLU A 248 37.81 3.75 -16.51
N VAL A 249 36.84 3.02 -17.09
CA VAL A 249 37.10 1.85 -17.93
C VAL A 249 37.90 2.26 -19.17
N LYS A 250 37.53 3.36 -19.86
CA LYS A 250 38.30 3.88 -21.00
C LYS A 250 39.74 4.26 -20.60
N ARG A 251 39.94 4.93 -19.46
CA ARG A 251 41.28 5.27 -18.94
C ARG A 251 42.10 4.02 -18.63
N LYS A 252 41.51 3.02 -17.96
CA LYS A 252 42.16 1.71 -17.68
C LYS A 252 42.53 0.97 -18.97
N GLN A 253 41.66 0.96 -19.98
CA GLN A 253 41.95 0.37 -21.29
C GLN A 253 43.06 1.11 -22.05
N GLN A 254 43.08 2.45 -22.01
CA GLN A 254 44.15 3.25 -22.62
C GLN A 254 45.49 3.01 -21.92
N LEU A 255 45.52 2.95 -20.59
CA LEU A 255 46.71 2.60 -19.82
C LEU A 255 47.21 1.20 -20.15
N ALA A 256 46.31 0.21 -20.21
CA ALA A 256 46.67 -1.16 -20.59
C ALA A 256 47.30 -1.24 -21.99
N LYS A 257 46.74 -0.55 -22.99
CA LYS A 257 47.33 -0.45 -24.33
C LYS A 257 48.71 0.21 -24.33
N ARG A 258 48.91 1.27 -23.54
CA ARG A 258 50.24 1.91 -23.42
C ARG A 258 51.26 1.01 -22.72
N ILE A 259 50.83 0.22 -21.75
CA ILE A 259 51.68 -0.81 -21.13
C ILE A 259 52.08 -1.85 -22.18
N GLU A 260 51.11 -2.43 -22.89
CA GLU A 260 51.34 -3.43 -23.95
C GLU A 260 52.29 -2.92 -25.05
N GLU A 261 52.09 -1.69 -25.54
CA GLU A 261 52.99 -1.02 -26.48
C GLU A 261 54.42 -0.87 -25.93
N MET A 262 54.59 -0.39 -24.69
CA MET A 262 55.92 -0.21 -24.11
C MET A 262 56.61 -1.54 -23.76
N THR A 263 55.87 -2.55 -23.30
CA THR A 263 56.43 -3.88 -23.04
C THR A 263 56.88 -4.56 -24.34
N ALA A 264 56.09 -4.48 -25.41
CA ALA A 264 56.49 -5.05 -26.70
C ALA A 264 57.75 -4.37 -27.29
N ILE A 265 57.89 -3.05 -27.12
CA ILE A 265 59.12 -2.34 -27.52
C ILE A 265 60.29 -2.80 -26.63
N ALA A 266 60.13 -2.92 -25.31
CA ALA A 266 61.18 -3.39 -24.40
C ALA A 266 61.66 -4.82 -24.73
N GLU A 267 60.73 -5.74 -24.98
CA GLU A 267 61.02 -7.11 -25.43
C GLU A 267 61.81 -7.11 -26.75
N SER A 268 61.39 -6.29 -27.73
CA SER A 268 62.10 -6.15 -29.02
C SER A 268 63.53 -5.59 -28.90
N LYS A 269 63.87 -4.98 -27.75
CA LYS A 269 65.19 -4.43 -27.43
C LYS A 269 66.00 -5.29 -26.44
N GLY A 270 65.45 -6.42 -25.99
CA GLY A 270 66.10 -7.28 -24.99
C GLY A 270 66.14 -6.69 -23.58
N LEU A 271 65.28 -5.73 -23.26
CA LEU A 271 65.19 -5.07 -21.95
C LEU A 271 64.10 -5.73 -21.08
N ASP A 272 64.19 -5.60 -19.76
CA ASP A 272 63.13 -6.05 -18.84
C ASP A 272 61.84 -5.22 -19.06
N PRO A 273 60.74 -5.82 -19.57
CA PRO A 273 59.50 -5.10 -19.84
C PRO A 273 58.82 -4.60 -18.57
N LYS A 274 59.08 -5.27 -17.43
CA LYS A 274 58.43 -4.97 -16.15
C LYS A 274 58.78 -3.58 -15.63
N LYS A 275 60.03 -3.13 -15.81
CA LYS A 275 60.47 -1.76 -15.46
C LYS A 275 59.53 -0.70 -16.05
N TYR A 276 59.23 -0.80 -17.34
CA TYR A 276 58.45 0.20 -18.07
C TYR A 276 56.94 0.11 -17.77
N ALA A 277 56.43 -1.11 -17.55
CA ALA A 277 55.07 -1.33 -17.07
C ALA A 277 54.84 -0.72 -15.68
N ASP A 278 55.76 -0.92 -14.74
CA ASP A 278 55.69 -0.38 -13.38
C ASP A 278 55.79 1.17 -13.39
N MET A 279 56.63 1.76 -14.27
CA MET A 279 56.68 3.21 -14.46
C MET A 279 55.33 3.78 -14.94
N LEU A 280 54.67 3.16 -15.93
CA LEU A 280 53.34 3.58 -16.38
C LEU A 280 52.28 3.45 -15.28
N ASN A 281 52.30 2.34 -14.53
CA ASN A 281 51.38 2.12 -13.40
C ASN A 281 51.58 3.12 -12.26
N SER A 282 52.82 3.63 -12.06
CA SER A 282 53.11 4.69 -11.08
C SER A 282 52.62 6.09 -11.50
N GLY A 283 52.05 6.23 -12.71
CA GLY A 283 51.58 7.51 -13.26
C GLY A 283 52.64 8.28 -14.06
N THR A 284 53.78 7.67 -14.38
CA THR A 284 54.78 8.28 -15.27
C THR A 284 54.22 8.39 -16.69
N SER A 285 54.44 9.52 -17.37
CA SER A 285 53.88 9.73 -18.71
C SER A 285 54.50 8.77 -19.74
N ALA A 286 53.70 8.29 -20.70
CA ALA A 286 54.16 7.35 -21.72
C ALA A 286 55.31 7.90 -22.58
N LEU A 287 55.43 9.22 -22.73
CA LEU A 287 56.55 9.86 -23.42
C LEU A 287 57.85 9.72 -22.62
N VAL A 288 57.82 9.98 -21.31
CA VAL A 288 58.99 9.84 -20.42
C VAL A 288 59.40 8.36 -20.31
N VAL A 289 58.43 7.44 -20.24
CA VAL A 289 58.72 5.99 -20.24
C VAL A 289 59.36 5.56 -21.56
N HIS A 290 58.88 6.07 -22.70
CA HIS A 290 59.46 5.77 -24.01
C HIS A 290 60.87 6.34 -24.18
N GLU A 291 61.13 7.55 -23.71
CA GLU A 291 62.46 8.18 -23.74
C GLU A 291 63.47 7.40 -22.89
N GLU A 292 63.08 6.99 -21.67
CA GLU A 292 63.91 6.14 -20.80
C GLU A 292 64.20 4.78 -21.47
N LEU A 293 63.19 4.15 -22.08
CA LEU A 293 63.33 2.89 -22.82
C LEU A 293 64.34 3.02 -23.98
N VAL A 294 64.23 4.07 -24.80
CA VAL A 294 65.16 4.32 -25.91
C VAL A 294 66.59 4.58 -25.40
N ASN A 295 66.74 5.30 -24.27
CA ASN A 295 68.03 5.53 -23.63
C ASN A 295 68.66 4.24 -23.09
N ASP A 296 67.89 3.38 -22.45
CA ASP A 296 68.37 2.10 -21.95
C ASP A 296 68.67 1.11 -23.08
N ALA A 297 67.86 1.08 -24.15
CA ALA A 297 68.11 0.28 -25.35
C ALA A 297 69.46 0.66 -26.00
N ARG A 298 69.77 1.96 -26.04
CA ARG A 298 71.06 2.46 -26.54
C ARG A 298 72.22 1.99 -25.65
N LYS A 299 72.13 2.17 -24.32
CA LYS A 299 73.17 1.68 -23.39
C LYS A 299 73.37 0.17 -23.49
N TRP A 300 72.27 -0.58 -23.63
CA TRP A 300 72.33 -2.03 -23.80
C TRP A 300 73.02 -2.45 -25.10
N GLN A 301 72.73 -1.76 -26.22
CA GLN A 301 73.44 -1.99 -27.47
C GLN A 301 74.94 -1.64 -27.36
N GLU A 302 75.28 -0.49 -26.78
CA GLU A 302 76.67 -0.08 -26.54
C GLU A 302 77.42 -1.09 -25.65
N GLU A 303 76.75 -1.71 -24.68
CA GLU A 303 77.28 -2.78 -23.82
C GLU A 303 77.47 -4.10 -24.58
N GLN A 304 76.51 -4.51 -25.42
CA GLN A 304 76.63 -5.69 -26.29
C GLN A 304 77.78 -5.52 -27.29
N ASP A 305 77.84 -4.39 -27.98
CA ASP A 305 78.90 -4.06 -28.95
C ASP A 305 80.28 -4.05 -28.25
N ARG A 306 80.37 -3.57 -27.01
CA ARG A 306 81.61 -3.60 -26.23
C ARG A 306 81.99 -5.03 -25.84
N MET A 307 81.04 -5.85 -25.36
CA MET A 307 81.32 -7.26 -25.06
C MET A 307 81.70 -8.06 -26.31
N GLU A 308 81.12 -7.78 -27.47
CA GLU A 308 81.53 -8.40 -28.74
C GLU A 308 82.96 -7.97 -29.13
N GLN A 309 83.31 -6.69 -29.00
CA GLN A 309 84.69 -6.24 -29.24
C GLN A 309 85.70 -6.82 -28.24
N GLU A 310 85.34 -6.93 -26.95
CA GLU A 310 86.18 -7.57 -25.93
C GLU A 310 86.34 -9.08 -26.19
N PHE A 311 85.26 -9.77 -26.60
CA PHE A 311 85.30 -11.18 -27.01
C PHE A 311 86.16 -11.39 -28.26
N LEU A 312 86.01 -10.55 -29.29
CA LEU A 312 86.84 -10.56 -30.49
C LEU A 312 88.31 -10.23 -30.19
N ALA A 313 88.59 -9.34 -29.23
CA ALA A 313 89.96 -9.06 -28.78
C ALA A 313 90.58 -10.22 -27.99
N GLN A 314 89.76 -11.00 -27.28
CA GLN A 314 90.22 -12.11 -26.44
C GLN A 314 90.34 -13.44 -27.21
N HIS A 315 89.51 -13.68 -28.23
CA HIS A 315 89.57 -14.84 -29.13
C HIS A 315 90.25 -14.58 -30.49
N GLY A 316 90.57 -13.32 -30.82
CA GLY A 316 91.16 -12.88 -32.09
C GLY A 316 92.65 -13.21 -32.28
N ALA A 317 93.06 -14.44 -31.96
CA ALA A 317 94.45 -14.89 -32.06
C ALA A 317 94.64 -16.29 -32.69
N VAL A 318 93.71 -16.76 -33.54
CA VAL A 318 93.92 -17.96 -34.38
C VAL A 318 93.45 -17.73 -35.83
N CYS A 319 94.43 -17.82 -36.75
CA CYS A 319 94.31 -18.01 -38.21
C CYS A 319 93.54 -16.97 -39.06
N GLY A 320 94.31 -16.14 -39.76
CA GLY A 320 93.85 -15.52 -41.01
C GLY A 320 94.06 -16.41 -42.24
N ASN A 321 93.41 -16.00 -43.34
CA ASN A 321 93.59 -16.45 -44.74
C ASN A 321 93.13 -17.90 -45.05
N ALA A 322 91.91 -18.16 -45.52
CA ALA A 322 91.27 -17.82 -46.81
C ALA A 322 91.66 -18.72 -48.01
N GLN A 323 90.68 -19.44 -48.59
CA GLN A 323 90.22 -19.25 -49.99
C GLN A 323 89.10 -20.22 -50.46
N ASN A 324 88.05 -19.65 -51.09
CA ASN A 324 87.18 -20.14 -52.18
C ASN A 324 86.39 -21.49 -52.10
N ARG A 325 85.05 -21.36 -52.23
CA ARG A 325 84.10 -22.06 -53.14
C ARG A 325 84.01 -23.60 -53.09
N GLN A 326 82.87 -24.30 -53.24
CA GLN A 326 81.43 -24.02 -53.45
C GLN A 326 80.67 -25.30 -52.94
N ASN A 327 79.34 -25.44 -52.89
CA ASN A 327 78.25 -24.79 -53.62
C ASN A 327 76.94 -24.67 -52.81
N SER A 328 75.95 -24.02 -53.43
CA SER A 328 74.51 -23.90 -53.17
C SER A 328 73.75 -25.15 -52.70
N ASP A 329 72.78 -24.92 -51.80
CA ASP A 329 71.46 -25.55 -51.85
C ASP A 329 70.37 -24.46 -51.88
N GLU A 330 69.36 -24.69 -52.68
CA GLU A 330 68.30 -23.76 -53.07
C GLU A 330 66.98 -24.15 -52.38
N ILE A 331 66.14 -23.17 -52.02
CA ILE A 331 64.68 -23.14 -52.27
C ILE A 331 64.10 -21.82 -51.71
N GLN A 332 64.10 -20.83 -52.61
CA GLN A 332 62.97 -19.99 -53.01
C GLN A 332 61.94 -19.55 -51.95
N ARG A 333 61.82 -18.22 -51.78
CA ARG A 333 60.54 -17.54 -51.50
C ARG A 333 59.95 -17.06 -52.82
N GLU A 334 58.63 -17.23 -53.00
CA GLU A 334 57.69 -16.45 -53.83
C GLU A 334 56.33 -17.22 -53.76
N ASN A 335 55.13 -16.66 -53.91
CA ASN A 335 54.70 -15.28 -54.14
C ASN A 335 53.26 -15.07 -53.56
N VAL A 336 52.72 -13.85 -53.69
CA VAL A 336 51.40 -13.40 -53.18
C VAL A 336 50.20 -14.11 -53.85
N SER A 337 49.10 -14.35 -53.11
CA SER A 337 47.74 -14.49 -53.68
C SER A 337 46.62 -14.20 -52.65
N GLU A 338 45.41 -13.96 -53.15
CA GLU A 338 44.31 -13.25 -52.47
C GLU A 338 43.39 -14.13 -51.61
N GLY A 339 42.58 -13.52 -50.74
CA GLY A 339 41.75 -14.21 -49.76
C GLY A 339 40.36 -14.64 -50.23
N LYS A 340 39.66 -15.42 -49.39
CA LYS A 340 38.18 -15.43 -49.32
C LYS A 340 37.64 -15.97 -48.00
N TYR A 341 36.33 -15.82 -47.85
CA TYR A 341 35.56 -15.77 -46.60
C TYR A 341 35.15 -17.13 -45.99
N THR A 342 34.89 -17.07 -44.67
CA THR A 342 33.86 -17.79 -43.86
C THR A 342 33.96 -19.27 -43.45
N SER A 343 33.61 -19.45 -42.17
CA SER A 343 32.99 -20.62 -41.48
C SER A 343 33.78 -21.94 -41.47
N GLU A 344 33.93 -22.65 -40.35
CA GLU A 344 32.82 -23.14 -39.53
C GLU A 344 33.10 -23.30 -38.01
N GLN A 345 31.97 -23.41 -37.30
CA GLN A 345 31.71 -23.94 -35.96
C GLN A 345 32.83 -24.68 -35.21
N LYS A 346 32.94 -24.38 -33.90
CA LYS A 346 33.14 -25.43 -32.89
C LYS A 346 32.07 -25.33 -31.80
N ASN A 347 31.48 -26.48 -31.50
CA ASN A 347 30.39 -26.64 -30.55
C ASN A 347 30.87 -26.38 -29.12
N ALA A 348 30.02 -25.74 -28.32
CA ALA A 348 30.17 -25.77 -26.87
C ALA A 348 30.05 -27.22 -26.38
N SER A 349 31.01 -27.65 -25.57
CA SER A 349 30.93 -28.88 -24.79
C SER A 349 31.17 -28.51 -23.33
N GLU A 350 30.32 -29.06 -22.46
CA GLU A 350 30.32 -28.83 -21.02
C GLU A 350 31.59 -29.42 -20.41
N ASP A 351 32.27 -28.71 -19.49
CA ASP A 351 32.60 -29.31 -18.20
C ASP A 351 33.19 -28.36 -17.14
N LYS A 352 32.93 -28.73 -15.88
CA LYS A 352 33.73 -28.48 -14.65
C LYS A 352 33.99 -27.04 -14.18
N ILE A 353 33.13 -26.61 -13.25
CA ILE A 353 33.45 -25.61 -12.23
C ILE A 353 34.36 -26.24 -11.16
N GLU A 354 35.56 -25.70 -10.95
CA GLU A 354 36.42 -26.10 -9.83
C GLU A 354 35.97 -25.46 -8.51
N LEU A 355 35.94 -26.26 -7.44
CA LEU A 355 35.38 -25.89 -6.15
C LEU A 355 36.52 -25.65 -5.14
N ASN A 356 37.00 -24.40 -5.02
CA ASN A 356 38.10 -24.09 -4.11
C ASN A 356 37.97 -22.72 -3.41
N LYS A 357 37.17 -22.68 -2.33
CA LYS A 357 37.30 -21.69 -1.24
C LYS A 357 37.10 -22.41 0.09
N ARG A 358 37.99 -22.15 1.05
CA ARG A 358 37.86 -22.69 2.42
C ARG A 358 36.54 -22.20 3.04
N VAL A 359 35.63 -23.11 3.30
CA VAL A 359 34.35 -22.79 3.94
C VAL A 359 34.61 -22.52 5.42
N VAL A 360 34.38 -21.29 5.85
CA VAL A 360 34.38 -20.93 7.27
C VAL A 360 32.96 -21.13 7.80
N LYS A 361 32.78 -22.03 8.78
CA LYS A 361 31.47 -22.26 9.39
C LYS A 361 31.23 -21.23 10.50
N TRP A 362 29.99 -20.84 10.65
CA TRP A 362 29.52 -19.97 11.73
C TRP A 362 28.22 -20.54 12.27
N GLN A 363 28.01 -20.44 13.58
CA GLN A 363 26.77 -20.80 14.24
C GLN A 363 26.21 -19.58 14.97
N GLY A 364 24.92 -19.33 14.78
CA GLY A 364 24.17 -18.25 15.39
C GLY A 364 22.75 -18.26 14.82
N ASP A 365 21.84 -17.63 15.53
CA ASP A 365 20.44 -17.57 15.09
C ASP A 365 20.28 -16.53 13.98
N PHE A 366 19.27 -16.73 13.13
CA PHE A 366 18.87 -15.76 12.12
C PHE A 366 17.36 -15.80 11.89
N ARG A 367 16.84 -14.66 11.45
CA ARG A 367 15.49 -14.53 10.90
C ARG A 367 15.61 -14.42 9.38
N ILE A 368 14.69 -15.10 8.68
CA ILE A 368 14.49 -14.89 7.25
C ILE A 368 13.09 -14.31 7.06
N THR A 369 13.02 -13.22 6.31
CA THR A 369 11.78 -12.57 5.91
C THR A 369 11.61 -12.74 4.40
N PHE A 370 10.49 -13.33 4.00
CA PHE A 370 10.11 -13.51 2.59
C PHE A 370 9.16 -12.37 2.16
N PRO A 371 9.24 -11.88 0.92
CA PRO A 371 8.35 -10.83 0.43
C PRO A 371 6.89 -11.29 0.29
N ASP A 372 6.67 -12.58 0.03
CA ASP A 372 5.36 -13.20 -0.08
C ASP A 372 5.35 -14.68 0.38
N GLY A 373 4.14 -15.23 0.51
CA GLY A 373 3.91 -16.60 0.96
C GLY A 373 4.14 -17.68 -0.11
N GLU A 374 4.44 -17.33 -1.36
CA GLU A 374 4.80 -18.29 -2.42
C GLU A 374 6.31 -18.54 -2.38
N THR A 375 7.10 -17.46 -2.26
CA THR A 375 8.56 -17.47 -2.12
C THR A 375 9.00 -18.27 -0.89
N ALA A 376 8.23 -18.22 0.20
CA ALA A 376 8.45 -19.05 1.39
C ALA A 376 8.33 -20.57 1.13
N LYS A 377 7.52 -21.01 0.15
CA LYS A 377 7.33 -22.44 -0.18
C LYS A 377 8.51 -23.04 -0.95
N LEU A 378 9.34 -22.19 -1.57
CA LEU A 378 10.55 -22.61 -2.29
C LEU A 378 11.72 -22.93 -1.33
N PHE A 379 11.60 -22.54 -0.05
CA PHE A 379 12.64 -22.70 0.95
C PHE A 379 12.78 -24.17 1.37
N GLY A 380 13.89 -24.80 0.96
CA GLY A 380 14.17 -26.24 1.19
C GLY A 380 14.26 -27.08 -0.09
N GLY A 381 13.98 -26.52 -1.26
CA GLY A 381 14.26 -27.17 -2.54
C GLY A 381 15.77 -27.39 -2.80
N LYS A 382 16.13 -28.42 -3.58
CA LYS A 382 17.52 -28.67 -4.00
C LYS A 382 18.00 -27.63 -5.02
N GLY A 383 18.40 -26.46 -4.52
CA GLY A 383 19.00 -25.38 -5.29
C GLY A 383 19.22 -24.17 -4.38
N GLY A 384 20.46 -23.95 -3.95
CA GLY A 384 20.78 -22.86 -3.02
C GLY A 384 20.62 -21.50 -3.70
N LEU A 385 19.69 -20.68 -3.21
CA LEU A 385 19.41 -19.36 -3.77
C LEU A 385 19.00 -18.39 -2.65
N TYR A 386 19.95 -17.55 -2.20
CA TYR A 386 19.75 -16.63 -1.08
C TYR A 386 19.69 -15.14 -1.46
N GLU A 387 20.01 -14.78 -2.71
CA GLU A 387 20.26 -13.38 -3.08
C GLU A 387 19.39 -12.86 -4.24
N GLN A 388 18.56 -13.70 -4.87
CA GLN A 388 17.91 -13.37 -6.15
C GLN A 388 16.40 -13.03 -6.09
N HIS A 389 15.77 -13.09 -4.91
CA HIS A 389 14.29 -12.97 -4.75
C HIS A 389 13.85 -12.03 -3.61
N GLY A 390 14.65 -11.01 -3.27
CA GLY A 390 14.29 -10.04 -2.21
C GLY A 390 14.14 -10.65 -0.81
N ILE A 391 14.72 -11.83 -0.58
CA ILE A 391 14.73 -12.51 0.72
C ILE A 391 15.70 -11.78 1.65
N VAL A 392 15.21 -11.32 2.79
CA VAL A 392 16.04 -10.62 3.79
C VAL A 392 16.47 -11.60 4.87
N VAL A 393 17.77 -11.75 5.07
CA VAL A 393 18.36 -12.57 6.14
C VAL A 393 18.97 -11.66 7.20
N GLU A 394 18.37 -11.65 8.39
CA GLU A 394 18.80 -10.85 9.54
C GLU A 394 19.48 -11.77 10.57
N LYS A 395 20.70 -11.42 11.00
CA LYS A 395 21.40 -12.15 12.07
C LYS A 395 20.82 -11.77 13.42
N LEU A 396 20.46 -12.77 14.22
CA LEU A 396 19.97 -12.59 15.58
C LEU A 396 21.08 -12.96 16.57
N GLY A 397 21.52 -11.98 17.37
CA GLY A 397 22.57 -12.16 18.37
C GLY A 397 23.98 -12.31 17.80
N GLU A 398 24.93 -12.67 18.65
CA GLU A 398 26.32 -12.86 18.27
C GLU A 398 26.53 -14.21 17.57
N TRP A 399 27.23 -14.18 16.44
CA TRP A 399 27.56 -15.37 15.65
C TRP A 399 28.95 -15.88 16.02
N VAL A 400 29.02 -17.13 16.45
CA VAL A 400 30.27 -17.79 16.86
C VAL A 400 30.89 -18.49 15.66
N LYS A 401 32.20 -18.26 15.45
CA LYS A 401 32.96 -18.92 14.40
C LYS A 401 33.25 -20.37 14.80
N ILE A 402 32.78 -21.32 14.00
CA ILE A 402 33.19 -22.73 14.10
C ILE A 402 34.28 -22.94 13.05
N ASN A 403 35.53 -23.02 13.48
CA ASN A 403 36.55 -23.65 12.64
C ASN A 403 36.38 -25.17 12.79
N ASP A 404 36.47 -25.90 11.67
CA ASP A 404 36.87 -27.32 11.69
C ASP A 404 38.37 -27.42 12.01
#